data_AF-A0A246E3C4-F1
#
_entry.id   AF-A0A246E3C4-F1
#
_cell.length_a   1.000
_cell.length_b   1.000
_cell.length_c   1.000
_cell.angle_alpha   90.00
_cell.angle_beta   90.00
_cell.angle_gamma   90.00
#
_symmetry.space_group_name_H-M   'P 1'
#
loop_
_entity.id
_entity.type
_entity.pdbx_description
1 polymer ?
#
loop_
_entity_poly.entity_id
_entity_poly.type
_entity_poly.pdbx_seq_one_letter_code
_entity_poly.pdbx_strand_id
1 'polypeptide(L)'
;MGRWRRMVEIIIELPYALPGVVLAIACILLFLKPLPLLGFSLYATPFIILFAYVARFLPLALKAPVAAMAQLEQHHEEAARLDGASLWQMLRHIIAPILAPAALVSGLMVFLVAFNELTVSA
;
A
#
# COMPACT_ATOMS: atom_id res chain seq x y z
N MET A 1 -1.95 19.36 -10.32
CA MET A 1 -1.77 18.15 -9.49
C MET A 1 -0.85 17.05 -10.07
N GLY A 2 -0.41 17.11 -11.34
CA GLY A 2 0.28 15.95 -11.97
C GLY A 2 1.66 15.56 -11.41
N ARG A 3 2.46 16.52 -10.93
CA ARG A 3 3.83 16.24 -10.47
C ARG A 3 3.88 15.47 -9.15
N TRP A 4 3.05 15.86 -8.17
CA TRP A 4 2.95 15.20 -6.87
C TRP A 4 2.40 13.77 -6.98
N ARG A 5 1.35 13.59 -7.80
CA ARG A 5 0.80 12.26 -8.08
C ARG A 5 1.86 11.33 -8.66
N ARG A 6 2.62 11.80 -9.66
CA ARG A 6 3.71 11.02 -10.26
C ARG A 6 4.80 10.66 -9.25
N MET A 7 5.15 11.57 -8.34
CA MET A 7 6.13 11.27 -7.28
C MET A 7 5.63 10.16 -6.36
N VAL A 8 4.36 10.23 -5.94
CA VAL A 8 3.74 9.19 -5.10
C VAL A 8 3.69 7.84 -5.82
N GLU A 9 3.29 7.82 -7.09
CA GLU A 9 3.27 6.61 -7.92
C GLU A 9 4.67 5.98 -8.01
N ILE A 10 5.71 6.78 -8.28
CA ILE A 10 7.09 6.30 -8.33
C ILE A 10 7.55 5.72 -6.99
N ILE A 11 7.25 6.41 -5.88
CA ILE A 11 7.63 5.94 -4.54
C ILE A 11 6.96 4.60 -4.22
N ILE A 12 5.69 4.45 -4.58
CA ILE A 12 4.94 3.22 -4.37
C ILE A 12 5.51 2.09 -5.23
N GLU A 13 5.80 2.34 -6.51
CA GLU A 13 6.29 1.30 -7.45
C GLU A 13 7.74 0.87 -7.21
N LEU A 14 8.57 1.73 -6.63
CA LEU A 14 10.01 1.51 -6.46
C LEU A 14 10.36 0.17 -5.76
N PRO A 15 9.77 -0.19 -4.61
CA PRO A 15 10.09 -1.45 -3.93
C PRO A 15 9.71 -2.70 -4.74
N TYR A 16 8.69 -2.60 -5.60
CA TYR A 16 8.25 -3.71 -6.45
C TYR A 16 9.20 -3.92 -7.64
N ALA A 17 9.85 -2.87 -8.13
CA ALA A 17 10.82 -2.95 -9.22
C ALA A 17 12.16 -3.60 -8.82
N LEU A 18 12.48 -3.63 -7.53
CA LEU A 18 13.72 -4.21 -7.02
C LEU A 18 13.63 -5.75 -6.96
N PRO A 19 14.73 -6.48 -7.25
CA PRO A 19 14.83 -7.89 -6.90
C PRO A 19 14.63 -8.10 -5.39
N GLY A 20 14.04 -9.22 -4.97
CA GLY A 20 13.68 -9.45 -3.56
C GLY A 20 14.87 -9.37 -2.61
N VAL A 21 16.02 -9.93 -3.02
CA VAL A 21 17.29 -9.86 -2.26
C VAL A 21 17.79 -8.42 -2.09
N VAL A 22 17.69 -7.59 -3.14
CA VAL A 22 18.10 -6.18 -3.09
C VAL A 22 17.22 -5.41 -2.10
N LEU A 23 15.91 -5.67 -2.12
CA LEU A 23 14.96 -5.09 -1.19
C LEU A 23 15.24 -5.53 0.25
N ALA A 24 15.57 -6.82 0.48
CA ALA A 24 15.91 -7.34 1.79
C ALA A 24 17.17 -6.66 2.37
N ILE A 25 18.24 -6.57 1.57
CA ILE A 25 19.47 -5.86 1.95
C ILE A 25 19.17 -4.38 2.24
N ALA A 26 18.37 -3.72 1.41
CA ALA A 26 17.97 -2.33 1.62
C ALA A 26 17.22 -2.14 2.95
N CYS A 27 16.29 -3.04 3.28
CA CYS A 27 15.56 -3.02 4.56
C CYS A 27 16.51 -3.24 5.73
N ILE A 28 17.44 -4.20 5.64
CA ILE A 28 18.45 -4.44 6.66
C ILE A 28 19.25 -3.15 6.91
N LEU A 29 19.79 -2.53 5.87
CA LEU A 29 20.59 -1.31 6.01
C LEU A 29 19.78 -0.14 6.57
N LEU A 30 18.51 -0.03 6.18
CA LEU A 30 17.59 1.02 6.66
C LEU A 30 17.33 0.89 8.16
N PHE A 31 17.07 -0.33 8.64
CA PHE A 31 16.73 -0.58 10.04
C PHE A 31 17.92 -0.97 10.91
N LEU A 32 19.12 -1.19 10.36
CA LEU A 32 20.32 -1.61 11.12
C LEU A 32 20.67 -0.61 12.23
N LYS A 33 20.53 0.68 11.95
CA LYS A 33 20.68 1.73 12.96
C LYS A 33 19.29 2.11 13.50
N PRO A 34 19.18 2.45 14.80
CA PRO A 34 17.91 2.92 15.36
C PRO A 34 17.42 4.11 14.54
N LEU A 35 16.12 4.09 14.20
CA LEU A 35 15.53 5.14 13.39
C LEU A 35 15.69 6.48 14.14
N PRO A 36 16.21 7.53 13.50
CA PRO A 36 16.57 8.79 14.16
C PRO A 36 15.37 9.49 14.82
N LEU A 37 14.15 9.14 14.42
CA LEU A 37 12.90 9.70 14.92
C LEU A 37 12.18 8.81 15.96
N LEU A 38 12.40 7.50 15.96
CA LEU A 38 11.65 6.55 16.80
C LEU A 38 12.49 5.91 17.92
N GLY A 39 13.82 6.00 17.87
CA GLY A 39 14.71 5.47 18.91
C GLY A 39 14.78 3.94 19.00
N PHE A 40 13.91 3.22 18.28
CA PHE A 40 13.97 1.76 18.14
C PHE A 40 14.34 1.34 16.72
N SER A 41 14.83 0.11 16.61
CA SER A 41 15.18 -0.54 15.35
C SER A 41 14.26 -1.74 15.14
N LEU A 42 13.83 -1.98 13.90
CA LEU A 42 13.13 -3.20 13.51
C LEU A 42 14.10 -4.34 13.16
N TYR A 43 15.40 -4.09 13.19
CA TYR A 43 16.43 -5.08 12.93
C TYR A 43 16.31 -6.25 13.92
N ALA A 44 16.53 -7.47 13.43
CA ALA A 44 16.36 -8.71 14.19
C ALA A 44 14.94 -8.97 14.74
N THR A 45 13.90 -8.30 14.20
CA THR A 45 12.49 -8.60 14.52
C THR A 45 11.75 -9.11 13.28
N PRO A 46 10.70 -9.94 13.42
CA PRO A 46 9.89 -10.38 12.27
C PRO A 46 9.20 -9.21 11.55
N PHE A 47 9.08 -8.05 12.20
CA PHE A 47 8.48 -6.86 11.62
C PHE A 47 9.29 -6.29 10.44
N ILE A 48 10.61 -6.53 10.37
CA ILE A 48 11.40 -6.10 9.20
C ILE A 48 10.95 -6.83 7.92
N ILE A 49 10.65 -8.12 8.05
CA ILE A 49 10.18 -8.96 6.95
C ILE A 49 8.76 -8.52 6.58
N LEU A 50 7.88 -8.34 7.57
CA LEU A 50 6.53 -7.83 7.32
C LEU A 50 6.56 -6.50 6.56
N PHE A 51 7.42 -5.56 6.99
CA PHE A 51 7.58 -4.27 6.32
C PHE A 51 8.07 -4.45 4.87
N ALA A 52 9.07 -5.30 4.64
CA ALA A 52 9.60 -5.56 3.30
C ALA A 52 8.52 -6.15 2.36
N TYR A 53 7.73 -7.12 2.83
CA TYR A 53 6.63 -7.70 2.06
C TYR A 53 5.53 -6.67 1.79
N VAL A 54 5.12 -5.89 2.80
CA VAL A 54 4.12 -4.83 2.61
C VAL A 54 4.62 -3.81 1.58
N ALA A 55 5.85 -3.33 1.71
CA ALA A 55 6.43 -2.36 0.78
C ALA A 55 6.50 -2.92 -0.65
N ARG A 56 6.95 -4.18 -0.81
CA ARG A 56 7.05 -4.87 -2.10
C ARG A 56 5.68 -5.01 -2.77
N PHE A 57 4.68 -5.47 -2.03
CA PHE A 57 3.39 -5.84 -2.60
C PHE A 57 2.33 -4.74 -2.54
N LEU A 58 2.65 -3.59 -1.94
CA LEU A 58 1.77 -2.42 -1.90
C LEU A 58 1.27 -1.98 -3.28
N PRO A 59 2.10 -1.91 -4.35
CA PRO A 59 1.63 -1.51 -5.67
C PRO A 59 0.59 -2.48 -6.21
N LEU A 60 0.83 -3.78 -6.04
CA LEU A 60 -0.07 -4.82 -6.47
C LEU A 60 -1.40 -4.77 -5.69
N ALA A 61 -1.34 -4.55 -4.38
CA ALA A 61 -2.52 -4.38 -3.52
C ALA A 61 -3.40 -3.20 -3.96
N LEU A 62 -2.78 -2.10 -4.42
CA LEU A 62 -3.48 -0.87 -4.79
C LEU A 62 -4.04 -0.87 -6.22
N LYS A 63 -3.58 -1.76 -7.11
CA LYS A 63 -4.01 -1.77 -8.52
C LYS A 63 -5.53 -1.79 -8.71
N ALA A 64 -6.22 -2.76 -8.11
CA ALA A 64 -7.66 -2.90 -8.27
C ALA A 64 -8.46 -1.80 -7.54
N PRO A 65 -8.15 -1.45 -6.27
CA PRO A 65 -8.79 -0.33 -5.58
C PRO A 65 -8.68 1.00 -6.31
N VAL A 66 -7.50 1.34 -6.85
CA VAL A 66 -7.29 2.60 -7.59
C VAL A 66 -8.07 2.61 -8.91
N ALA A 67 -8.12 1.47 -9.61
CA ALA A 67 -8.94 1.33 -10.81
C ALA A 67 -10.43 1.46 -10.52
N ALA A 68 -10.91 0.86 -9.42
CA ALA A 68 -12.30 0.99 -8.97
C ALA A 68 -12.63 2.42 -8.54
N MET A 69 -11.72 3.12 -7.86
CA MET A 69 -11.88 4.54 -7.52
C MET A 69 -12.03 5.42 -8.75
N ALA A 70 -11.28 5.14 -9.82
CA ALA A 70 -11.37 5.89 -11.07
C ALA A 70 -12.72 5.71 -11.80
N GLN A 71 -13.50 4.69 -11.42
CA GLN A 71 -14.84 4.43 -11.96
C GLN A 71 -15.95 4.98 -11.06
N LEU A 72 -15.65 5.45 -9.84
CA LEU A 72 -16.65 6.06 -8.97
C LEU A 72 -17.19 7.35 -9.62
N GLU A 73 -18.50 7.44 -9.77
CA GLU A 73 -19.15 8.64 -10.26
C GLU A 73 -19.18 9.75 -9.20
N GLN A 74 -19.02 11.00 -9.64
CA GLN A 74 -18.95 12.18 -8.76
C GLN A 74 -20.22 12.39 -7.94
N HIS A 75 -21.38 11.90 -8.41
CA HIS A 75 -22.66 12.08 -7.73
C HIS A 75 -22.70 11.44 -6.34
N HIS A 76 -21.90 10.39 -6.08
CA HIS A 76 -21.83 9.76 -4.76
C HIS A 76 -21.20 10.69 -3.72
N GLU A 77 -20.15 11.43 -4.11
CA GLU A 77 -19.52 12.41 -3.23
C GLU A 77 -20.39 13.65 -3.05
N GLU A 78 -21.03 14.13 -4.11
CA GLU A 78 -21.92 15.29 -4.06
C GLU A 78 -23.14 15.03 -3.17
N ALA A 79 -23.78 13.86 -3.31
CA ALA A 79 -24.88 13.45 -2.44
C ALA A 79 -24.46 13.38 -0.97
N ALA A 80 -23.30 12.80 -0.67
CA ALA A 80 -22.76 12.74 0.69
C ALA A 80 -22.53 14.14 1.30
N ARG A 81 -22.00 15.08 0.49
CA ARG A 81 -21.79 16.47 0.93
C ARG A 81 -23.10 17.21 1.15
N LEU A 82 -24.12 16.98 0.32
CA LEU A 82 -25.45 17.58 0.48
C LEU A 82 -26.15 17.09 1.75
N ASP A 83 -25.94 15.83 2.12
CA ASP A 83 -26.44 15.22 3.36
C ASP A 83 -25.63 15.64 4.62
N GLY A 84 -24.62 16.51 4.45
CA GLY A 84 -23.79 17.01 5.55
C GLY A 84 -22.76 16.00 6.07
N ALA A 85 -22.47 14.92 5.33
CA ALA A 85 -21.49 13.94 5.74
C ALA A 85 -20.07 14.52 5.72
N SER A 86 -19.33 14.31 6.81
CA SER A 86 -17.89 14.60 6.88
C SER A 86 -17.09 13.67 5.96
N LEU A 87 -15.88 14.09 5.58
CA LEU A 87 -14.98 13.29 4.74
C LEU A 87 -14.74 11.89 5.31
N TRP A 88 -14.61 11.77 6.63
CA TRP A 88 -14.41 10.47 7.28
C TRP A 88 -15.64 9.57 7.18
N GLN A 89 -16.85 10.14 7.32
CA GLN A 89 -18.10 9.40 7.13
C GLN A 89 -18.24 8.91 5.69
N MET A 90 -17.96 9.78 4.72
CA MET A 90 -17.98 9.43 3.29
C MET A 90 -16.97 8.32 2.97
N LEU A 91 -15.73 8.45 3.46
CA LEU A 91 -14.69 7.43 3.27
C LEU A 91 -15.10 6.08 3.84
N ARG A 92 -15.66 6.05 5.06
CA ARG A 92 -16.00 4.81 5.76
C ARG A 92 -17.29 4.15 5.27
N HIS A 93 -18.32 4.92 4.94
CA HIS A 93 -19.67 4.39 4.67
C HIS A 93 -20.02 4.32 3.19
N ILE A 94 -19.30 5.05 2.33
CA ILE A 94 -19.56 5.04 0.88
C ILE A 94 -18.35 4.46 0.16
N ILE A 95 -17.18 5.11 0.27
CA ILE A 95 -16.01 4.76 -0.54
C ILE A 95 -15.45 3.39 -0.15
N ALA A 96 -15.14 3.16 1.13
CA ALA A 96 -14.58 1.90 1.62
C ALA A 96 -15.40 0.65 1.23
N PRO A 97 -16.74 0.59 1.43
CA PRO A 97 -17.52 -0.57 1.02
C PRO A 97 -17.58 -0.77 -0.49
N ILE A 98 -17.55 0.31 -1.30
CA ILE A 98 -17.50 0.19 -2.76
C ILE A 98 -16.14 -0.39 -3.22
N LEU A 99 -15.04 0.03 -2.59
CA LEU A 99 -13.70 -0.45 -2.95
C LEU A 99 -13.36 -1.81 -2.32
N ALA A 100 -14.01 -2.23 -1.24
CA ALA A 100 -13.75 -3.47 -0.53
C ALA A 100 -13.70 -4.73 -1.45
N PRO A 101 -14.65 -4.97 -2.37
CA PRO A 101 -14.56 -6.12 -3.28
C PRO A 101 -13.33 -6.05 -4.21
N ALA A 102 -12.98 -4.86 -4.72
CA ALA A 102 -11.79 -4.68 -5.54
C ALA A 102 -10.49 -4.91 -4.73
N ALA A 103 -10.45 -4.44 -3.48
CA ALA A 103 -9.34 -4.68 -2.56
C ALA A 103 -9.18 -6.17 -2.21
N LEU A 104 -10.29 -6.92 -2.11
CA LEU A 104 -10.23 -8.38 -1.90
C LEU A 104 -9.58 -9.08 -3.09
N VAL A 105 -9.92 -8.69 -4.33
CA VAL A 105 -9.35 -9.28 -5.55
C VAL A 105 -7.84 -9.06 -5.62
N SER A 106 -7.36 -7.83 -5.43
CA SER A 106 -5.92 -7.57 -5.40
C SER A 106 -5.24 -8.20 -4.19
N GLY A 107 -5.92 -8.27 -3.04
CA GLY A 107 -5.44 -8.94 -1.83
C GLY A 107 -5.19 -10.44 -2.04
N LEU A 108 -6.10 -11.14 -2.72
CA LEU A 108 -5.91 -12.55 -3.09
C LEU A 108 -4.73 -12.72 -4.06
N MET A 109 -4.56 -11.81 -5.01
CA MET A 109 -3.39 -11.83 -5.90
C MET A 109 -2.08 -11.60 -5.14
N VAL A 110 -2.06 -10.64 -4.22
CA VAL A 110 -0.90 -10.40 -3.34
C VAL A 110 -0.60 -11.65 -2.53
N PHE A 111 -1.60 -12.31 -1.95
CA PHE A 111 -1.41 -13.54 -1.20
C PHE A 111 -0.74 -14.63 -2.05
N LEU A 112 -1.26 -14.90 -3.25
CA LEU A 112 -0.70 -15.93 -4.15
C LEU A 112 0.74 -15.65 -4.57
N VAL A 113 1.05 -14.39 -4.91
CA VAL A 113 2.40 -13.99 -5.35
C VAL A 113 3.38 -13.98 -4.16
N ALA A 114 2.96 -13.42 -3.02
CA ALA A 114 3.77 -13.37 -1.81
C ALA A 114 4.08 -14.76 -1.26
N PHE A 115 3.16 -15.73 -1.39
CA PHE A 115 3.39 -17.10 -0.96
C PHE A 115 4.51 -17.80 -1.75
N ASN A 116 4.71 -17.42 -3.01
CA ASN A 116 5.79 -17.94 -3.85
C ASN A 116 7.09 -17.13 -3.74
N GLU A 117 7.07 -15.99 -3.05
CA GLU A 117 8.24 -15.13 -2.89
C GLU A 117 9.04 -15.58 -1.68
N LEU A 118 10.18 -16.24 -1.92
CA LEU A 118 11.11 -16.69 -0.87
C LEU A 118 12.32 -15.76 -0.74
N THR A 119 12.66 -14.98 -1.77
CA THR A 119 13.95 -14.28 -1.83
C THR A 119 14.03 -13.04 -0.94
N VAL A 120 12.88 -12.50 -0.51
CA VAL A 120 12.79 -11.36 0.42
C VAL A 120 13.01 -11.81 1.87
N SER A 121 12.73 -13.08 2.17
CA SER A 121 12.83 -13.67 3.51
C SER A 121 14.00 -14.64 3.68
N ALA A 122 14.77 -14.88 2.61
CA ALA A 122 16.01 -15.66 2.62
C ALA A 122 17.17 -14.85 3.21
#